data_AF-A0A7V8ZJM5-F1
#
_entry.id   AF-A0A7V8ZJM5-F1
#
_cell.length_a   1.000
_cell.length_b   1.000
_cell.length_c   1.000
_cell.angle_alpha   90.00
_cell.angle_beta   90.00
_cell.angle_gamma   90.00
#
_symmetry.space_group_name_H-M   'P 1'
#
loop_
_entity.id
_entity.type
_entity.pdbx_description
1 polymer ?
#
loop_
_entity_poly.entity_id
_entity_poly.type
_entity_poly.pdbx_seq_one_letter_code
_entity_poly.pdbx_strand_id
1 'polypeptide(L)'
;PYPVLGLAERAAGAWEGLTHAEIDTRHPGARQGSWRPEGYEHDEELRARARAALRPFEEARVLAVTHEGLIRALDGDPDPLPNLAARWVVVEGDAIRPEGERISLRT
;
A
#
# COMPACT_ATOMS: atom_id res chain seq x y z
N PRO A 1 -18.58 -8.81 7.18
CA PRO A 1 -17.13 -8.62 7.45
C PRO A 1 -16.81 -7.14 7.64
N TYR A 2 -16.33 -6.77 8.82
CA TYR A 2 -15.80 -5.42 9.05
C TYR A 2 -14.50 -5.24 8.24
N PRO A 3 -14.21 -4.04 7.72
CA PRO A 3 -12.94 -3.78 7.06
C PRO A 3 -11.79 -4.04 8.03
N VAL A 4 -10.80 -4.80 7.58
CA VAL A 4 -9.53 -4.96 8.30
C VAL A 4 -8.75 -3.68 8.09
N LEU A 5 -8.87 -2.71 9.02
CA LEU A 5 -8.30 -1.36 8.85
C LEU A 5 -6.80 -1.37 8.59
N GLY A 6 -6.06 -2.36 9.11
CA GLY A 6 -4.64 -2.54 8.81
C GLY A 6 -4.33 -2.81 7.34
N LEU A 7 -5.33 -3.18 6.53
CA LEU A 7 -5.23 -3.42 5.09
C LEU A 7 -5.90 -2.33 4.24
N ALA A 8 -6.33 -1.21 4.84
CA ALA A 8 -6.86 -0.09 4.08
C ALA A 8 -5.77 0.62 3.26
N GLU A 9 -6.16 1.44 2.28
CA GLU A 9 -5.23 2.36 1.60
C GLU A 9 -4.57 3.30 2.60
N ARG A 10 -3.41 3.84 2.23
CA ARG A 10 -2.69 4.84 3.01
C ARG A 10 -3.55 6.07 3.26
N ALA A 11 -3.39 6.69 4.42
CA ALA A 11 -3.93 8.04 4.62
C ALA A 11 -3.12 9.02 3.77
N ALA A 12 -3.79 9.76 2.87
CA ALA A 12 -3.17 10.80 2.07
C ALA A 12 -3.07 12.15 2.80
N GLY A 13 -3.58 12.24 4.04
CA GLY A 13 -3.57 13.46 4.84
C GLY A 13 -4.32 14.60 4.15
N ALA A 14 -3.72 15.80 4.12
CA ALA A 14 -4.34 16.93 3.43
C ALA A 14 -4.46 16.77 1.89
N TRP A 15 -3.93 15.69 1.31
CA TRP A 15 -4.17 15.35 -0.10
C TRP A 15 -5.43 14.50 -0.33
N GLU A 16 -6.11 14.04 0.72
CA GLU A 16 -7.35 13.29 0.59
C GLU A 16 -8.37 14.04 -0.27
N GLY A 17 -8.94 13.33 -1.25
CA GLY A 17 -9.92 13.89 -2.19
C GLY A 17 -9.35 14.78 -3.30
N LEU A 18 -8.04 15.04 -3.32
CA LEU A 18 -7.40 15.79 -4.41
C LEU A 18 -7.00 14.88 -5.56
N THR A 19 -7.15 15.39 -6.77
CA THR A 19 -6.54 14.78 -7.96
C THR A 19 -5.04 15.08 -8.00
N HIS A 20 -4.29 14.28 -8.78
CA HIS A 20 -2.87 14.55 -9.02
C HIS A 20 -2.61 15.96 -9.59
N ALA A 21 -3.48 16.45 -10.49
CA ALA A 21 -3.34 17.79 -11.07
C ALA A 21 -3.55 18.90 -10.03
N GLU A 22 -4.49 18.73 -9.10
CA GLU A 22 -4.71 19.68 -8.01
C GLU A 22 -3.53 19.67 -7.03
N ILE A 23 -2.98 18.50 -6.71
CA ILE A 23 -1.77 18.38 -5.88
C ILE A 23 -0.61 19.11 -6.56
N ASP A 24 -0.35 18.85 -7.85
CA ASP A 24 0.75 19.49 -8.58
C ASP A 24 0.57 21.01 -8.69
N THR A 25 -0.67 21.49 -8.79
CA THR A 25 -0.99 22.92 -8.85
C THR A 25 -0.76 23.61 -7.49
N ARG A 26 -1.19 22.96 -6.39
CA ARG A 26 -1.08 23.52 -5.03
C ARG A 26 0.33 23.34 -4.44
N HIS A 27 1.01 22.27 -4.82
CA HIS A 27 2.32 21.88 -4.30
C HIS A 27 3.23 21.40 -5.44
N PRO A 28 3.77 22.31 -6.27
CA PRO A 28 4.63 21.94 -7.39
C PRO A 28 5.83 21.08 -6.98
N GLY A 29 6.00 19.93 -7.64
CA GLY A 29 7.10 18.99 -7.39
C GLY A 29 6.90 18.03 -6.20
N ALA A 30 5.81 18.17 -5.44
CA ALA A 30 5.61 17.40 -4.21
C ALA A 30 5.43 15.89 -4.45
N ARG A 31 4.84 15.48 -5.58
CA ARG A 31 4.67 14.05 -5.91
C ARG A 31 5.97 13.35 -6.27
N GLN A 32 6.98 14.10 -6.72
CA GLN A 32 8.30 13.58 -7.09
C GLN A 32 9.32 13.70 -5.94
N GLY A 33 9.09 14.63 -5.01
CA GLY A 33 9.92 14.85 -3.83
C GLY A 33 9.62 13.90 -2.67
N SER A 34 10.40 14.05 -1.60
CA SER A 34 10.21 13.34 -0.32
C SER A 34 9.20 14.01 0.62
N TRP A 35 8.85 15.28 0.37
CA TRP A 35 7.89 16.01 1.19
C TRP A 35 6.49 15.43 1.06
N ARG A 36 5.77 15.35 2.20
CA ARG A 36 4.38 14.90 2.29
C ARG A 36 3.59 15.86 3.17
N PRO A 37 2.27 16.02 2.93
CA PRO A 37 1.44 16.94 3.69
C PRO A 37 1.20 16.43 5.11
N GLU A 38 0.67 17.30 5.97
CA GLU A 38 0.18 16.91 7.30
C GLU A 38 -0.85 15.77 7.21
N GLY A 39 -0.71 14.80 8.11
CA GLY A 39 -1.58 13.62 8.18
C GLY A 39 -1.31 12.54 7.13
N TYR A 40 -0.29 12.68 6.29
CA TYR A 40 0.11 11.64 5.34
C TYR A 40 0.75 10.45 6.05
N GLU A 41 0.28 9.25 5.76
CA GLU A 41 0.84 8.01 6.29
C GLU A 41 2.08 7.58 5.48
N HIS A 42 3.22 7.49 6.16
CA HIS A 42 4.47 7.04 5.55
C HIS A 42 4.53 5.52 5.42
N ASP A 43 5.36 5.04 4.50
CA ASP A 43 5.44 3.61 4.21
C ASP A 43 5.81 2.76 5.44
N GLU A 44 6.55 3.31 6.40
CA GLU A 44 6.86 2.61 7.66
C GLU A 44 5.61 2.35 8.51
N GLU A 45 4.77 3.37 8.70
CA GLU A 45 3.51 3.29 9.45
C GLU A 45 2.53 2.33 8.75
N LEU A 46 2.41 2.49 7.42
CA LEU A 46 1.58 1.64 6.56
C LEU A 46 1.98 0.17 6.64
N ARG A 47 3.29 -0.13 6.54
CA ARG A 47 3.82 -1.50 6.67
C ARG A 47 3.59 -2.05 8.08
N ALA A 48 3.76 -1.25 9.12
CA ALA A 48 3.58 -1.68 10.50
C ALA A 48 2.13 -2.12 10.77
N ARG A 49 1.12 -1.35 10.33
CA ARG A 49 -0.29 -1.75 10.50
C ARG A 49 -0.68 -2.95 9.64
N ALA A 50 -0.13 -3.07 8.43
CA ALA A 50 -0.38 -4.22 7.56
C ALA A 50 0.18 -5.51 8.17
N ARG A 51 1.40 -5.45 8.72
CA ARG A 51 1.99 -6.56 9.50
C ARG A 51 1.10 -6.99 10.65
N ALA A 52 0.67 -6.04 11.48
CA ALA A 52 -0.18 -6.35 12.62
C ALA A 52 -1.49 -7.06 12.20
N ALA A 53 -2.04 -6.69 11.04
CA ALA A 53 -3.25 -7.31 10.48
C ALA A 53 -3.00 -8.69 9.84
N LEU A 54 -1.83 -8.92 9.25
CA LEU A 54 -1.51 -10.18 8.56
C LEU A 54 -0.90 -11.24 9.47
N ARG A 55 -0.27 -10.87 10.60
CA ARG A 55 0.37 -11.79 11.56
C ARG A 55 -0.50 -13.01 11.95
N PRO A 56 -1.82 -12.87 12.20
CA PRO A 56 -2.66 -14.03 12.53
C PRO A 56 -2.77 -15.09 11.43
N PHE A 57 -2.29 -14.80 10.22
CA PHE A 57 -2.38 -15.66 9.04
C PHE A 57 -1.01 -16.12 8.54
N GLU A 58 0.06 -15.99 9.32
CA GLU A 58 1.43 -16.35 8.89
C GLU A 58 1.58 -17.83 8.45
N GLU A 59 0.80 -18.73 9.05
CA GLU A 59 0.75 -20.17 8.71
C GLU A 59 -0.33 -20.51 7.67
N ALA A 60 -0.98 -19.51 7.06
CA ALA A 60 -2.12 -19.71 6.17
C ALA A 60 -1.93 -19.03 4.81
N ARG A 61 -2.46 -19.67 3.76
CA ARG A 61 -2.58 -19.04 2.44
C ARG A 61 -3.85 -18.20 2.38
N VAL A 62 -3.70 -16.89 2.33
CA VAL A 62 -4.83 -15.94 2.32
C VAL A 62 -4.82 -15.05 1.08
N LEU A 63 -6.01 -14.65 0.63
CA LEU A 63 -6.19 -13.56 -0.33
C LEU A 63 -6.67 -12.31 0.43
N ALA A 64 -5.79 -11.31 0.50
CA ALA A 64 -6.15 -9.99 0.99
C ALA A 64 -6.48 -9.07 -0.19
N VAL A 65 -7.69 -8.53 -0.23
CA VAL A 65 -8.09 -7.52 -1.22
C VAL A 65 -7.84 -6.14 -0.61
N THR A 66 -6.98 -5.36 -1.25
CA THR A 66 -6.53 -4.04 -0.79
C THR A 66 -6.24 -3.13 -1.99
N HIS A 67 -5.50 -2.05 -1.77
CA HIS A 67 -5.25 -0.97 -2.70
C HIS A 67 -3.78 -0.88 -3.09
N GLU A 68 -3.50 -0.18 -4.18
CA GLU A 68 -2.17 -0.06 -4.76
C GLU A 68 -1.14 0.50 -3.76
N GLY A 69 -1.49 1.53 -2.97
CA GLY A 69 -0.53 2.19 -2.11
C GLY A 69 0.00 1.30 -0.98
N LEU A 70 -0.80 0.33 -0.51
CA LEU A 70 -0.34 -0.71 0.41
C LEU A 70 0.50 -1.76 -0.31
N ILE A 71 0.06 -2.25 -1.47
CA ILE A 71 0.80 -3.29 -2.21
C ILE A 71 2.19 -2.78 -2.58
N ARG A 72 2.32 -1.55 -3.09
CA ARG A 72 3.61 -0.94 -3.43
C ARG A 72 4.53 -0.75 -2.22
N ALA A 73 3.97 -0.39 -1.06
CA ALA A 73 4.75 -0.25 0.17
C ALA A 73 5.33 -1.58 0.68
N LEU A 74 4.65 -2.70 0.41
CA LEU A 74 5.10 -4.06 0.72
C LEU A 74 6.03 -4.62 -0.36
N ASP A 75 5.76 -4.31 -1.63
CA ASP A 75 6.50 -4.79 -2.80
C ASP A 75 7.86 -4.14 -2.96
N GLY A 76 7.97 -2.84 -2.64
CA GLY A 76 9.20 -2.06 -2.83
C GLY A 76 9.48 -1.68 -4.29
N ASP A 77 8.68 -2.14 -5.24
CA ASP A 77 8.76 -1.77 -6.65
C ASP A 77 8.04 -0.43 -6.89
N PRO A 78 8.76 0.59 -7.42
CA PRO A 78 8.24 1.93 -7.63
C PRO A 78 7.23 2.02 -8.77
N ASP A 79 7.13 1.03 -9.66
CA ASP A 79 6.23 1.09 -10.79
C ASP A 79 4.76 0.97 -10.36
N PRO A 80 3.84 1.72 -11.00
CA PRO A 80 2.42 1.64 -10.70
C PRO A 80 1.86 0.22 -10.88
N LEU A 81 0.94 -0.16 -10.00
CA LEU A 81 0.26 -1.45 -10.07
C LEU A 81 -1.14 -1.26 -10.66
N PRO A 82 -1.46 -1.83 -11.84
CA PRO A 82 -2.76 -1.63 -12.45
C PRO A 82 -3.88 -2.29 -11.65
N ASN A 83 -5.10 -1.76 -11.79
CA ASN A 83 -6.29 -2.38 -11.23
C ASN A 83 -6.42 -3.84 -11.66
N LEU A 84 -6.81 -4.69 -10.70
CA LEU A 84 -6.88 -6.14 -10.81
C LEU A 84 -5.52 -6.80 -11.05
N ALA A 85 -4.46 -6.27 -10.44
CA ALA A 85 -3.21 -6.98 -10.27
C ALA A 85 -3.00 -7.33 -8.79
N ALA A 86 -2.13 -8.31 -8.54
CA ALA A 86 -1.79 -8.75 -7.19
C ALA A 86 -0.31 -9.08 -7.06
N ARG A 87 0.11 -9.27 -5.80
CA ARG A 87 1.47 -9.58 -5.41
C ARG A 87 1.46 -10.69 -4.37
N TRP A 88 2.28 -11.72 -4.58
CA TRP A 88 2.57 -12.68 -3.51
C TRP A 88 3.53 -12.04 -2.51
N VAL A 89 3.22 -12.22 -1.23
CA VAL A 89 4.09 -11.84 -0.12
C VAL A 89 4.14 -12.98 0.88
N VAL A 90 5.29 -13.14 1.52
CA VAL A 90 5.51 -14.05 2.64
C VAL A 90 5.59 -13.23 3.91
N VAL A 91 4.85 -13.66 4.94
CA VAL A 91 4.84 -13.06 6.27
C VAL A 91 5.60 -13.99 7.21
N GLU A 92 6.72 -13.52 7.75
CA GLU A 92 7.59 -14.30 8.65
C GLU A 92 7.90 -13.45 9.88
N GLY A 93 7.18 -13.68 10.99
CA GLY A 93 7.31 -12.86 12.20
C GLY A 93 7.16 -11.37 11.89
N ASP A 94 8.25 -10.62 12.09
CA ASP A 94 8.31 -9.18 11.84
C ASP A 94 8.81 -8.79 10.43
N ALA A 95 8.81 -9.71 9.47
CA ALA A 95 9.09 -9.43 8.06
C ALA A 95 7.87 -9.68 7.16
N ILE A 96 7.66 -8.80 6.17
CA ILE A 96 6.83 -9.09 4.99
C ILE A 96 7.76 -8.96 3.80
N ARG A 97 7.85 -9.99 2.97
CA ARG A 97 8.74 -10.01 1.81
C ARG A 97 7.97 -10.36 0.55
N PRO A 98 8.18 -9.64 -0.56
CA PRO A 98 7.60 -10.00 -1.84
C PRO A 98 8.16 -11.33 -2.33
N GLU A 99 7.33 -12.13 -3.00
CA GLU A 99 7.72 -13.41 -3.58
C GLU A 99 7.23 -13.52 -5.03
N GLY A 100 8.05 -14.10 -5.90
CA GLY A 100 7.71 -14.33 -7.31
C GLY A 100 7.57 -13.03 -8.13
N GLU A 101 6.61 -13.00 -9.04
CA GLU A 101 6.29 -11.84 -9.90
C GLU A 101 4.94 -11.19 -9.52
N ARG A 102 4.70 -9.97 -10.01
CA ARG A 102 3.36 -9.35 -10.00
C ARG A 102 2.45 -10.14 -10.95
N ILE A 103 1.21 -10.39 -10.53
CA ILE A 103 0.25 -11.18 -11.31
C ILE A 103 -0.94 -10.34 -11.76
N SER A 104 -1.40 -10.55 -12.99
CA SER A 104 -2.70 -10.06 -13.46
C SER A 104 -3.81 -10.98 -12.98
N LEU A 105 -4.88 -10.40 -12.43
CA LEU A 105 -6.12 -11.10 -12.04
C LEU A 105 -7.21 -10.95 -13.10
N ARG A 106 -6.89 -10.37 -14.27
CA ARG A 106 -7.80 -10.33 -15.41
C ARG A 106 -7.81 -11.70 -16.09
N THR A 107 -9.00 -12.26 -16.23
CA THR A 107 -9.27 -13.52 -16.95
C THR A 107 -9.22 -13.33 -18.45
#